data_AF-A0A1F3IZW3-F1
#
_entry.id   AF-A0A1F3IZW3-F1
#
_cell.length_a   1.000
_cell.length_b   1.000
_cell.length_c   1.000
_cell.angle_alpha   90.00
_cell.angle_beta   90.00
_cell.angle_gamma   90.00
#
_symmetry.space_group_name_H-M   'P 1'
#
loop_
_entity.id
_entity.type
_entity.pdbx_description
1 polymer ?
#
loop_
_entity_poly.entity_id
_entity_poly.type
_entity_poly.pdbx_seq_one_letter_code
_entity_poly.pdbx_strand_id
1 'polypeptide(L)'
;MIQMNSTSKLVVSGILILVTIVFGFLIHKYGKPYNTALFTIHKLTTLGFVVLLSFLVVNYSKMNTLSIDFTVCLIIAILSLIGLFVSGALMSLEKLQNEMLLIHRIATPVFVVCIIYLFWRLLK
;
A
#
# COMPACT_ATOMS: atom_id res chain seq x y z
N MET A 1 -12.03 -13.70 -18.49
CA MET A 1 -10.95 -13.26 -17.57
C MET A 1 -10.06 -12.33 -18.37
N ILE A 2 -10.07 -11.02 -18.11
CA ILE A 2 -9.29 -10.05 -18.90
C ILE A 2 -7.80 -10.28 -18.55
N GLN A 3 -7.02 -10.85 -19.47
CA GLN A 3 -5.58 -10.99 -19.31
C GLN A 3 -4.93 -9.61 -19.47
N MET A 4 -4.61 -9.00 -18.33
CA MET A 4 -3.84 -7.77 -18.30
C MET A 4 -2.34 -8.08 -18.44
N ASN A 5 -1.67 -7.43 -19.38
CA ASN A 5 -0.21 -7.50 -19.54
C ASN A 5 0.51 -6.87 -18.33
N SER A 6 1.73 -7.31 -18.02
CA SER A 6 2.49 -6.86 -16.83
C SER A 6 2.62 -5.33 -16.74
N THR A 7 2.81 -4.64 -17.87
CA THR A 7 2.85 -3.17 -17.94
C THR A 7 1.54 -2.53 -17.49
N SER A 8 0.39 -3.08 -17.92
CA SER A 8 -0.92 -2.55 -17.52
C SER A 8 -1.19 -2.76 -16.02
N LYS A 9 -0.73 -3.88 -15.44
CA LYS A 9 -0.82 -4.13 -14.00
C LYS A 9 0.07 -3.16 -13.21
N LEU A 10 1.26 -2.82 -13.71
CA LEU A 10 2.13 -1.79 -13.12
C LEU A 10 1.43 -0.43 -13.11
N VAL A 11 0.91 0.02 -14.24
CA VAL A 11 0.20 1.31 -14.34
C VAL A 11 -1.01 1.36 -13.42
N VAL A 12 -1.84 0.31 -13.40
CA VAL A 12 -3.01 0.25 -12.52
C VAL A 12 -2.62 0.25 -11.05
N SER A 13 -1.56 -0.48 -10.67
CA SER A 13 -1.04 -0.45 -9.30
C SER A 13 -0.54 0.95 -8.91
N GLY A 14 0.14 1.65 -9.83
CA GLY A 14 0.57 3.04 -9.63
C GLY A 14 -0.61 4.01 -9.42
N ILE A 15 -1.69 3.84 -10.18
CA ILE A 15 -2.90 4.65 -10.01
C ILE A 15 -3.58 4.33 -8.66
N LEU A 16 -3.68 3.05 -8.30
CA LEU A 16 -4.33 2.64 -7.05
C LEU A 16 -3.63 3.22 -5.81
N ILE A 17 -2.30 3.21 -5.75
CA ILE A 17 -1.58 3.80 -4.60
C ILE A 17 -1.82 5.32 -4.51
N LEU A 18 -1.84 6.03 -5.62
CA LEU A 18 -2.14 7.48 -5.62
C LEU A 18 -3.55 7.75 -5.12
N VAL A 19 -4.52 6.99 -5.62
CA VAL A 19 -5.92 7.07 -5.18
C VAL A 19 -6.03 6.79 -3.67
N THR A 20 -5.38 5.72 -3.17
CA THR A 20 -5.35 5.37 -1.75
C THR A 20 -4.81 6.52 -0.89
N ILE A 21 -3.73 7.18 -1.30
CA ILE A 21 -3.12 8.31 -0.56
C ILE A 21 -4.08 9.50 -0.53
N VAL A 22 -4.70 9.85 -1.65
CA VAL A 22 -5.67 10.94 -1.72
C VAL A 22 -6.86 10.68 -0.79
N PHE A 23 -7.42 9.47 -0.81
CA PHE A 23 -8.51 9.10 0.10
C PHE A 23 -8.05 9.10 1.58
N GLY A 24 -6.83 8.68 1.87
CA GLY A 24 -6.26 8.76 3.23
C GLY A 24 -6.19 10.20 3.75
N PHE A 25 -5.75 11.14 2.90
CA PHE A 25 -5.72 12.56 3.25
C PHE A 25 -7.13 13.16 3.43
N LEU A 26 -8.07 12.78 2.57
CA LEU A 26 -9.47 13.22 2.69
C LEU A 26 -10.09 12.73 4.00
N ILE A 27 -9.88 11.47 4.40
CA ILE A 27 -10.36 10.95 5.68
C ILE A 27 -9.79 11.77 6.85
N HIS A 28 -8.51 12.14 6.79
CA HIS A 28 -7.91 12.99 7.82
C HIS A 28 -8.54 14.38 7.86
N LYS A 29 -8.83 14.99 6.70
CA LYS A 29 -9.43 16.33 6.60
C LYS A 29 -10.88 16.38 7.08
N TYR A 30 -11.70 15.38 6.74
CA TYR A 30 -13.10 15.33 7.16
C TYR A 30 -13.28 15.03 8.64
N GLY A 31 -12.23 14.52 9.31
CA GLY A 31 -12.26 14.26 10.75
C GLY A 31 -13.33 13.25 11.14
N LYS A 32 -13.65 13.20 12.43
CA LYS A 32 -14.70 12.32 12.96
C LYS A 32 -16.08 12.98 12.87
N PRO A 33 -17.17 12.20 12.64
CA PRO A 33 -17.18 10.76 12.38
C PRO A 33 -16.65 10.43 10.98
N TYR A 34 -15.77 9.42 10.88
CA TYR A 34 -15.21 9.05 9.59
C TYR A 34 -16.32 8.64 8.62
N ASN A 35 -16.33 9.26 7.43
CA ASN A 35 -17.28 8.86 6.40
C ASN A 35 -17.00 7.41 5.99
N THR A 36 -17.92 6.51 6.34
CA THR A 36 -17.82 5.06 6.09
C THR A 36 -17.56 4.74 4.62
N ALA A 37 -18.06 5.55 3.68
CA ALA A 37 -17.80 5.37 2.26
C ALA A 37 -16.33 5.66 1.91
N LEU A 38 -15.78 6.78 2.37
CA LEU A 38 -14.37 7.13 2.14
C LEU A 38 -13.43 6.09 2.77
N PHE A 39 -13.75 5.65 3.98
CA PHE A 39 -12.97 4.65 4.70
C PHE A 39 -12.99 3.28 4.01
N THR A 40 -14.15 2.86 3.51
CA THR A 40 -14.30 1.62 2.73
C THR A 40 -13.52 1.69 1.42
N ILE A 41 -13.61 2.80 0.68
CA ILE A 41 -12.87 3.01 -0.57
C ILE A 41 -11.37 2.99 -0.30
N HIS A 42 -10.89 3.66 0.74
CA HIS A 42 -9.47 3.64 1.12
C HIS A 42 -8.99 2.21 1.37
N LYS A 43 -9.72 1.40 2.15
CA LYS A 43 -9.34 -0.01 2.40
C LYS A 43 -9.36 -0.87 1.14
N LEU A 44 -10.41 -0.76 0.32
CA LEU A 44 -10.54 -1.56 -0.90
C LEU A 44 -9.46 -1.21 -1.94
N THR A 45 -9.14 0.08 -2.08
CA THR A 45 -8.08 0.52 -2.99
C THR A 45 -6.71 0.04 -2.52
N THR A 46 -6.40 0.12 -1.22
CA THR A 46 -5.17 -0.44 -0.65
C THR A 46 -5.09 -1.95 -0.87
N LEU A 47 -6.18 -2.69 -0.61
CA LEU A 47 -6.20 -4.13 -0.80
C LEU A 47 -5.98 -4.51 -2.27
N GLY A 48 -6.65 -3.83 -3.20
CA GLY A 48 -6.47 -4.01 -4.63
C GLY A 48 -5.03 -3.76 -5.07
N PHE A 49 -4.41 -2.69 -4.54
CA PHE A 49 -2.99 -2.39 -4.78
C PHE A 49 -2.07 -3.53 -4.32
N VAL A 50 -2.24 -4.00 -3.08
CA VAL A 50 -1.40 -5.05 -2.49
C VAL A 50 -1.51 -6.36 -3.27
N VAL A 51 -2.73 -6.72 -3.69
CA VAL A 51 -2.96 -7.94 -4.48
C VAL A 51 -2.25 -7.86 -5.83
N LEU A 52 -2.41 -6.76 -6.57
CA LEU A 52 -1.75 -6.59 -7.87
C LEU A 52 -0.22 -6.55 -7.73
N LEU A 53 0.29 -5.82 -6.74
CA LEU A 53 1.72 -5.78 -6.45
C LEU A 53 2.27 -7.17 -6.13
N SER A 54 1.54 -7.97 -5.35
CA SER A 54 1.95 -9.35 -5.02
C SER A 54 2.05 -10.21 -6.27
N PHE A 55 1.10 -10.11 -7.21
CA PHE A 55 1.20 -10.81 -8.49
C PHE A 55 2.43 -10.37 -9.31
N LEU A 56 2.75 -9.08 -9.33
CA LEU A 56 3.93 -8.56 -10.02
C LEU A 56 5.22 -9.10 -9.44
N VAL A 57 5.35 -9.03 -8.10
CA VAL A 57 6.53 -9.52 -7.39
C VAL A 57 6.70 -11.02 -7.63
N VAL A 58 5.65 -11.83 -7.46
CA VAL A 58 5.73 -13.28 -7.66
C VAL A 58 6.12 -13.61 -9.10
N ASN A 59 5.57 -12.91 -10.09
CA ASN A 59 5.94 -13.13 -11.49
C ASN A 59 7.39 -12.73 -11.76
N TYR A 60 7.86 -11.62 -11.19
CA TYR A 60 9.23 -11.16 -11.31
C TYR A 60 10.22 -12.14 -10.65
N SER A 61 9.91 -12.65 -9.45
CA SER A 61 10.74 -13.64 -8.74
C SER A 61 10.87 -14.98 -9.47
N LYS A 62 9.89 -15.33 -10.31
CA LYS A 62 9.95 -16.54 -11.14
C LYS A 62 10.85 -16.39 -12.36
N MET A 63 11.00 -15.16 -12.87
CA MET A 63 11.75 -14.86 -14.09
C MET A 63 13.18 -14.38 -13.79
N ASN A 64 13.42 -13.85 -12.59
CA ASN A 64 14.68 -13.23 -12.20
C ASN A 64 15.13 -13.71 -10.82
N THR A 65 16.43 -13.76 -10.60
CA THR A 65 16.99 -13.93 -9.25
C THR A 65 16.76 -12.65 -8.44
N LEU A 66 16.20 -12.80 -7.24
CA LEU A 66 15.96 -11.67 -6.36
C LEU A 66 17.28 -11.18 -5.78
N SER A 67 17.59 -9.91 -6.05
CA SER A 67 18.74 -9.27 -5.44
C SER A 67 18.49 -8.96 -3.95
N ILE A 68 19.55 -8.88 -3.16
CA ILE A 68 19.47 -8.69 -1.70
C ILE A 68 18.76 -7.37 -1.37
N ASP A 69 19.08 -6.30 -2.10
CA ASP A 69 18.46 -4.98 -1.98
C ASP A 69 16.94 -5.02 -2.23
N PHE A 70 16.51 -5.75 -3.27
CA PHE A 70 15.08 -5.92 -3.57
C PHE A 70 14.38 -6.67 -2.45
N THR A 71 15.00 -7.75 -1.94
CA THR A 71 14.43 -8.59 -0.87
C THR A 71 14.28 -7.81 0.43
N VAL A 72 15.32 -7.05 0.83
CA VAL A 72 15.27 -6.19 2.03
C VAL A 72 14.18 -5.13 1.89
N CYS A 73 14.09 -4.47 0.73
CA CYS A 73 13.07 -3.47 0.48
C CYS A 73 11.65 -4.06 0.53
N LEU A 74 11.47 -5.26 0.00
CA LEU A 74 10.21 -6.00 0.04
C LEU A 74 9.79 -6.31 1.48
N ILE A 75 10.72 -6.79 2.32
CA ILE A 75 10.46 -7.09 3.73
C ILE A 75 10.03 -5.82 4.49
N ILE A 76 10.72 -4.70 4.28
CA ILE A 76 10.37 -3.41 4.90
C ILE A 76 8.98 -2.94 4.44
N ALA A 77 8.66 -3.11 3.15
CA ALA A 77 7.34 -2.79 2.61
C ALA A 77 6.23 -3.63 3.27
N ILE A 78 6.46 -4.93 3.44
CA ILE A 78 5.50 -5.84 4.10
C ILE A 78 5.29 -5.45 5.56
N LEU A 79 6.36 -5.19 6.30
CA LEU A 79 6.26 -4.76 7.70
C LEU A 79 5.51 -3.44 7.84
N SER A 80 5.80 -2.47 6.96
CA SER A 80 5.11 -1.19 6.93
C SER A 80 3.63 -1.34 6.59
N LEU A 81 3.31 -2.22 5.65
CA LEU A 81 1.94 -2.53 5.26
C LEU A 81 1.14 -3.13 6.43
N ILE A 82 1.72 -4.09 7.16
CA ILE A 82 1.10 -4.66 8.36
C ILE A 82 0.85 -3.55 9.38
N GLY A 83 1.84 -2.68 9.62
CA GLY A 83 1.69 -1.51 10.49
C GLY A 83 0.53 -0.59 10.07
N LEU A 84 0.38 -0.32 8.77
CA LEU A 84 -0.70 0.50 8.22
C LEU A 84 -2.09 -0.13 8.40
N PHE A 85 -2.22 -1.44 8.16
CA PHE A 85 -3.49 -2.14 8.37
C PHE A 85 -3.87 -2.21 9.85
N VAL A 86 -2.93 -2.57 10.72
CA VAL A 86 -3.18 -2.68 12.17
C VAL A 86 -3.52 -1.32 12.76
N SER A 87 -2.72 -0.28 12.47
CA SER A 87 -2.98 1.08 12.95
C SER A 87 -4.31 1.61 12.41
N GLY A 88 -4.59 1.45 11.12
CA GLY A 88 -5.85 1.89 10.51
C GLY A 88 -7.08 1.14 11.07
N ALA A 89 -6.95 -0.15 11.38
CA ALA A 89 -8.02 -0.92 12.01
C ALA A 89 -8.29 -0.47 13.45
N LEU A 90 -7.25 -0.31 14.27
CA LEU A 90 -7.38 0.12 15.66
C LEU A 90 -7.93 1.55 15.78
N MET A 91 -7.49 2.46 14.91
CA MET A 91 -8.03 3.83 14.82
C MET A 91 -9.53 3.83 14.49
N SER A 92 -10.00 2.87 13.69
CA SER A 92 -11.44 2.74 13.36
C SER A 92 -12.28 2.12 14.48
N LEU A 93 -11.65 1.36 15.38
CA LEU A 93 -12.27 0.84 16.61
C LEU A 93 -12.14 1.81 17.79
N GLU A 94 -11.68 3.04 17.53
CA GLU A 94 -11.46 4.10 18.51
C GLU A 94 -10.43 3.77 19.61
N LYS A 95 -9.59 2.74 19.41
CA LYS A 95 -8.54 2.30 20.34
C LYS A 95 -7.19 2.93 20.00
N LEU A 96 -6.44 3.37 21.02
CA LEU A 96 -5.04 3.83 20.89
C LEU A 96 -4.85 4.91 19.81
N GLN A 97 -5.70 5.95 19.85
CA GLN A 97 -5.84 6.88 18.72
C GLN A 97 -4.56 7.64 18.41
N ASN A 98 -3.88 8.18 19.42
CA ASN A 98 -2.69 9.01 19.21
C ASN A 98 -1.47 8.16 18.83
N GLU A 99 -1.29 7.02 19.48
CA GLU A 99 -0.18 6.09 19.26
C GLU A 99 -0.29 5.45 17.88
N MET A 100 -1.49 4.98 17.51
CA MET A 100 -1.72 4.37 16.19
C MET A 100 -1.67 5.39 15.07
N LEU A 101 -2.10 6.64 15.29
CA LEU A 101 -1.97 7.69 14.28
C LEU A 101 -0.50 8.04 14.02
N LEU A 102 0.35 8.04 15.05
CA LEU A 102 1.79 8.24 14.90
C LEU A 102 2.40 7.10 14.08
N ILE A 103 2.08 5.84 14.41
CA ILE A 103 2.53 4.66 13.65
C ILE A 103 2.05 4.73 12.20
N HIS A 104 0.78 5.04 11.97
CA HIS A 104 0.21 5.14 10.62
C HIS A 104 0.93 6.22 9.79
N ARG A 105 1.20 7.38 10.41
CA ARG A 105 1.87 8.52 9.77
C ARG A 105 3.33 8.23 9.43
N ILE A 106 4.05 7.44 10.23
CA ILE A 106 5.44 7.05 9.94
C ILE A 106 5.48 5.88 8.95
N ALA A 107 4.60 4.89 9.09
CA ALA A 107 4.56 3.73 8.21
C ALA A 107 4.19 4.10 6.76
N THR A 108 3.38 5.16 6.57
CA THR A 108 2.96 5.63 5.24
C THR A 108 4.14 6.03 4.34
N PRO A 109 5.00 7.00 4.71
CA PRO A 109 6.13 7.39 3.87
C PRO A 109 7.14 6.27 3.69
N VAL A 110 7.39 5.45 4.71
CA VAL A 110 8.29 4.28 4.59
C VAL A 110 7.76 3.31 3.53
N PHE A 111 6.46 2.98 3.59
CA PHE A 111 5.83 2.14 2.58
C PHE A 111 5.92 2.74 1.17
N VAL A 112 5.57 4.03 1.02
CA VAL A 112 5.60 4.71 -0.28
C VAL A 112 6.99 4.71 -0.90
N VAL A 113 8.04 4.98 -0.12
CA VAL A 113 9.43 4.96 -0.60
C VAL A 113 9.83 3.55 -1.06
N CYS A 114 9.50 2.51 -0.29
CA CYS A 114 9.76 1.13 -0.70
C CYS A 114 9.01 0.75 -1.98
N ILE A 115 7.74 1.15 -2.10
CA ILE A 115 6.95 0.90 -3.32
C ILE A 115 7.56 1.58 -4.53
N ILE A 116 8.00 2.83 -4.42
CA ILE A 116 8.65 3.56 -5.52
C ILE A 116 9.92 2.81 -5.97
N TYR A 117 10.74 2.36 -5.00
CA TYR A 117 11.94 1.57 -5.31
C TYR A 117 11.62 0.24 -6.01
N LEU A 118 10.64 -0.51 -5.49
CA LEU A 118 10.21 -1.79 -6.07
C LEU A 118 9.66 -1.60 -7.50
N PHE A 119 8.88 -0.54 -7.73
CA PHE A 119 8.38 -0.19 -9.06
C PHE A 119 9.50 0.15 -10.03
N TRP A 120 10.46 0.95 -9.59
CA TRP A 120 11.62 1.30 -10.41
C TRP A 120 12.42 0.05 -10.79
N ARG A 121 12.56 -0.91 -9.87
CA ARG A 121 13.24 -2.18 -10.16
C ARG A 121 12.44 -3.08 -11.10
N LEU A 122 11.11 -3.11 -10.98
CA LEU A 122 10.23 -3.89 -11.86
C LEU A 122 10.15 -3.35 -13.30
N LEU A 123 10.47 -2.07 -13.50
CA LEU A 123 10.51 -1.42 -14.82
C LEU A 123 11.84 -1.62 -15.55
N LYS A 124 12.88 -2.08 -14.87
CA LYS A 124 14.22 -2.29 -15.40
C LYS A 124 14.44 -3.76 -15.74
#